data_AF-A0A0S2HWP2-F1
#
_entry.id   AF-A0A0S2HWP2-F1
#
_cell.length_a   1.000
_cell.length_b   1.000
_cell.length_c   1.000
_cell.angle_alpha   90.00
_cell.angle_beta   90.00
_cell.angle_gamma   90.00
#
_symmetry.space_group_name_H-M   'P 1'
#
loop_
_entity.id
_entity.type
_entity.pdbx_description
1 polymer ?
#
loop_
_entity_poly.entity_id
_entity_poly.type
_entity_poly.pdbx_seq_one_letter_code
_entity_poly.pdbx_strand_id
1 'polypeptide(L)'
;MSKSKLKIIFTIVAVIVLGTMLVSWISFSHTTLNHMFGMNKSVNPDVQEKYLNYCAGCHGENLQRFDQREWMTSGNDQIAFESIKFGKKEEGMPAFKETFSDDEIMALAKYIRKEVPKDHKKLKPAFLADQVIKTKKQNFTIDTVIAGLDVPWGMEFLPNGDMLISERSGTLYRLHEGELTEMQGLPDILPKGQGGLLDLRLHPEYESNGWFYFAYSEPSNEDPKAGNTAIMRARIEGNKLVDQEKIFDGKPDSRKSYHWGCKLQFDKDGYLWFGIGDRGRREVNPQTLENHNGKIHRIHDDGRIPKDNPFVEKPDAMPSIYSYGHRNPQGTTMHPDTGDIWVTEHGPRGGDELNLIRPGVNYGWPVISYGINYDGTKFTDITHKEGMAQPIIQWTPSIAPCGTTFVTSDRYPGWKNNIMVGSLRFKYLERVELDGNEVVDQEKLLEGIGRVRNVEVGPDGFLYVAAEKPGFIVKLLPVNE
;
A
#
# COMPACT_ATOMS: atom_id res chain seq x y z
N MET A 1 51.12 -58.44 -3.50
CA MET A 1 52.56 -58.17 -3.69
C MET A 1 52.79 -57.63 -5.09
N SER A 2 53.60 -56.58 -5.17
CA SER A 2 54.31 -55.94 -6.31
C SER A 2 53.59 -55.53 -7.60
N LYS A 3 53.73 -54.22 -7.85
CA LYS A 3 53.78 -53.52 -9.15
C LYS A 3 54.63 -54.29 -10.19
N SER A 4 54.13 -54.45 -11.40
CA SER A 4 54.68 -53.77 -12.59
C SER A 4 54.02 -54.26 -13.90
N LYS A 5 53.75 -53.28 -14.77
CA LYS A 5 53.46 -53.36 -16.21
C LYS A 5 52.05 -53.82 -16.62
N LEU A 6 51.16 -52.91 -17.04
CA LEU A 6 51.17 -52.10 -18.27
C LEU A 6 50.92 -52.96 -19.51
N LYS A 7 49.65 -53.00 -19.97
CA LYS A 7 49.25 -52.88 -21.38
C LYS A 7 47.74 -53.16 -21.54
N ILE A 8 47.07 -52.25 -22.26
CA ILE A 8 45.79 -52.43 -22.96
C ILE A 8 44.62 -52.45 -21.96
N ILE A 9 43.74 -51.45 -21.87
CA ILE A 9 42.79 -50.97 -22.87
C ILE A 9 42.55 -49.45 -22.63
N PHE A 10 42.13 -48.76 -23.69
CA PHE A 10 41.66 -47.37 -23.77
C PHE A 10 42.69 -46.30 -24.12
N THR A 11 43.33 -46.52 -25.27
CA THR A 11 43.51 -45.44 -26.25
C THR A 11 42.31 -45.49 -27.20
N ILE A 12 41.47 -44.46 -27.23
CA ILE A 12 40.97 -43.81 -28.45
C ILE A 12 40.67 -42.34 -28.10
N VAL A 13 41.66 -41.53 -28.46
CA VAL A 13 41.56 -40.13 -28.94
C VAL A 13 41.16 -39.06 -27.93
N ALA A 14 42.17 -38.58 -27.21
CA ALA A 14 42.31 -37.18 -26.81
C ALA A 14 43.66 -36.66 -27.35
N VAL A 15 43.63 -36.02 -28.53
CA VAL A 15 44.66 -35.11 -29.07
C VAL A 15 43.91 -34.13 -29.97
N ILE A 16 44.32 -32.85 -29.97
CA ILE A 16 43.81 -31.66 -30.69
C ILE A 16 43.03 -30.70 -29.76
N VAL A 17 43.71 -29.97 -28.87
CA VAL A 17 44.29 -28.61 -29.10
C VAL A 17 44.65 -28.02 -27.74
N LEU A 18 45.95 -27.82 -27.51
CA LEU A 18 46.51 -26.88 -26.54
C LEU A 18 47.27 -25.87 -27.39
N GLY A 19 46.83 -24.62 -27.44
CA GLY A 19 47.53 -23.59 -28.17
C GLY A 19 46.67 -22.38 -28.49
N THR A 20 46.68 -21.41 -27.57
CA THR A 20 46.65 -19.93 -27.74
C THR A 20 45.81 -19.26 -26.66
N MET A 21 46.44 -18.96 -25.53
CA MET A 21 46.02 -17.87 -24.65
C MET A 21 46.68 -16.59 -25.17
N LEU A 22 45.90 -15.62 -25.65
CA LEU A 22 46.08 -14.17 -25.41
C LEU A 22 45.05 -13.34 -26.19
N VAL A 23 44.45 -12.36 -25.48
CA VAL A 23 43.67 -11.18 -25.95
C VAL A 23 42.22 -11.40 -26.39
N SER A 24 41.27 -11.06 -25.52
CA SER A 24 40.20 -10.07 -25.79
C SER A 24 39.25 -9.91 -24.61
N TRP A 25 39.33 -8.75 -23.97
CA TRP A 25 38.19 -8.10 -23.32
C TRP A 25 37.19 -7.66 -24.40
N ILE A 26 35.88 -7.78 -24.13
CA ILE A 26 34.75 -6.90 -24.54
C ILE A 26 33.44 -7.72 -24.52
N SER A 27 32.55 -7.32 -23.62
CA SER A 27 31.08 -7.26 -23.72
C SER A 27 30.31 -8.40 -24.40
N PHE A 28 29.56 -9.18 -23.61
CA PHE A 28 28.39 -9.90 -24.12
C PHE A 28 27.10 -9.29 -23.56
N SER A 29 26.46 -8.54 -24.45
CA SER A 29 25.21 -7.82 -24.30
C SER A 29 23.98 -8.71 -24.40
N HIS A 30 22.91 -8.24 -23.75
CA HIS A 30 21.51 -8.59 -23.98
C HIS A 30 21.18 -8.99 -25.42
N THR A 31 20.64 -10.20 -25.63
CA THR A 31 19.62 -10.49 -26.63
C THR A 31 19.21 -11.96 -26.53
N THR A 32 18.08 -12.25 -25.87
CA THR A 32 17.19 -13.40 -26.17
C THR A 32 15.93 -13.32 -25.28
N LEU A 33 15.17 -12.22 -25.38
CA LEU A 33 13.80 -12.17 -24.85
C LEU A 33 12.92 -11.11 -25.55
N ASN A 34 13.12 -10.87 -26.85
CA ASN A 34 12.33 -9.90 -27.63
C ASN A 34 11.36 -10.54 -28.64
N HIS A 35 11.11 -11.84 -28.54
CA HIS A 35 10.12 -12.51 -29.38
C HIS A 35 9.02 -13.12 -28.51
N MET A 36 8.13 -12.27 -27.97
CA MET A 36 6.74 -12.65 -27.62
C MET A 36 5.84 -11.47 -27.23
N PHE A 37 6.35 -10.24 -27.10
CA PHE A 37 5.52 -9.04 -27.00
C PHE A 37 6.03 -8.00 -27.99
N GLY A 38 5.15 -7.52 -28.86
CA GLY A 38 5.42 -6.39 -29.74
C GLY A 38 5.57 -5.12 -28.93
N MET A 39 6.73 -4.91 -28.30
CA MET A 39 7.12 -3.62 -27.74
C MET A 39 7.92 -2.85 -28.78
N ASN A 40 7.40 -1.69 -29.13
CA ASN A 40 8.03 -0.73 -30.01
C ASN A 40 9.35 -0.25 -29.39
N LYS A 41 10.45 -0.37 -30.13
CA LYS A 41 11.75 0.23 -29.75
C LYS A 41 11.64 1.77 -29.78
N SER A 42 12.35 2.43 -28.86
CA SER A 42 12.57 3.89 -28.71
C SER A 42 11.66 4.66 -27.74
N VAL A 43 11.68 4.28 -26.45
CA VAL A 43 11.32 5.20 -25.36
C VAL A 43 12.50 5.24 -24.39
N ASN A 44 12.97 6.43 -24.02
CA ASN A 44 13.92 6.59 -22.92
C ASN A 44 13.18 6.16 -21.63
N PRO A 45 13.56 5.04 -20.98
CA PRO A 45 12.82 4.49 -19.83
C PRO A 45 12.60 5.51 -18.70
N ASP A 46 13.52 6.47 -18.56
CA ASP A 46 13.46 7.58 -17.61
C ASP A 46 12.23 8.51 -17.82
N VAL A 47 11.78 8.71 -19.06
CA VAL A 47 10.67 9.63 -19.35
C VAL A 47 9.30 9.03 -18.98
N GLN A 48 9.13 7.73 -19.24
CA GLN A 48 7.92 7.02 -18.83
C GLN A 48 7.82 6.96 -17.31
N GLU A 49 8.94 6.72 -16.62
CA GLU A 49 8.99 6.75 -15.16
C GLU A 49 8.62 8.13 -14.61
N LYS A 50 9.15 9.21 -15.18
CA LYS A 50 8.74 10.58 -14.82
C LYS A 50 7.25 10.84 -15.06
N TYR A 51 6.69 10.40 -16.18
CA TYR A 51 5.23 10.49 -16.39
C TYR A 51 4.47 9.76 -15.28
N LEU A 52 4.88 8.52 -15.00
CA LEU A 52 4.25 7.66 -14.01
C LEU A 52 4.39 8.22 -12.60
N ASN A 53 5.44 8.96 -12.25
CA ASN A 53 5.68 9.46 -10.91
C ASN A 53 5.05 10.84 -10.64
N TYR A 54 4.84 11.65 -11.68
CA TYR A 54 4.46 13.06 -11.50
C TYR A 54 3.18 13.48 -12.23
N CYS A 55 2.76 12.76 -13.27
CA CYS A 55 1.62 13.17 -14.11
C CYS A 55 0.44 12.18 -14.03
N ALA A 56 0.73 10.89 -13.85
CA ALA A 56 -0.27 9.83 -13.96
C ALA A 56 -1.36 9.86 -12.87
N GLY A 57 -1.19 10.59 -11.76
CA GLY A 57 -2.24 10.75 -10.74
C GLY A 57 -3.46 11.49 -11.28
N CYS A 58 -3.24 12.59 -12.01
CA CYS A 58 -4.31 13.35 -12.64
C CYS A 58 -4.69 12.79 -14.02
N HIS A 59 -3.70 12.27 -14.75
CA HIS A 59 -3.84 11.88 -16.17
C HIS A 59 -4.05 10.38 -16.42
N GLY A 60 -3.95 9.55 -15.38
CA GLY A 60 -4.03 8.10 -15.42
C GLY A 60 -2.76 7.44 -15.98
N GLU A 61 -2.38 6.28 -15.43
CA GLU A 61 -1.15 5.56 -15.82
C GLU A 61 -1.00 5.24 -17.32
N ASN A 62 -2.09 5.17 -18.08
CA ASN A 62 -2.10 4.87 -19.52
C ASN A 62 -2.47 6.10 -20.37
N LEU A 63 -2.24 7.32 -19.85
CA LEU A 63 -2.55 8.57 -20.54
C LEU A 63 -4.03 8.71 -20.94
N GLN A 64 -4.92 8.02 -20.23
CA GLN A 64 -6.34 7.93 -20.59
C GLN A 64 -7.18 9.10 -20.08
N ARG A 65 -6.59 10.04 -19.33
CA ARG A 65 -7.28 11.22 -18.82
C ARG A 65 -6.63 12.52 -19.24
N PHE A 66 -7.21 13.15 -20.26
CA PHE A 66 -6.86 14.49 -20.68
C PHE A 66 -8.09 15.14 -21.29
N ASP A 67 -8.27 16.44 -21.05
CA ASP A 67 -9.16 17.23 -21.89
C ASP A 67 -8.58 17.30 -23.30
N GLN A 68 -9.44 17.41 -24.31
CA GLN A 68 -8.96 17.62 -25.67
C GLN A 68 -8.25 18.97 -25.77
N ARG A 69 -7.00 18.96 -26.22
CA ARG A 69 -6.15 20.15 -26.36
C ARG A 69 -5.47 20.19 -27.72
N GLU A 70 -5.06 21.38 -28.14
CA GLU A 70 -4.43 21.62 -29.43
C GLU A 70 -3.17 20.77 -29.67
N TRP A 71 -2.34 20.56 -28.63
CA TRP A 71 -1.10 19.77 -28.74
C TRP A 71 -1.33 18.32 -29.20
N MET A 72 -2.53 17.77 -28.97
CA MET A 72 -2.88 16.42 -29.39
C MET A 72 -3.06 16.28 -30.90
N THR A 73 -3.37 17.38 -31.60
CA THR A 73 -3.69 17.39 -33.04
C THR A 73 -2.74 18.23 -33.87
N SER A 74 -2.07 19.23 -33.27
CA SER A 74 -1.20 20.18 -33.99
C SER A 74 0.17 19.59 -34.36
N GLY A 75 0.57 18.50 -33.71
CA GLY A 75 1.92 17.93 -33.85
C GLY A 75 3.02 18.78 -33.20
N ASN A 76 2.66 19.84 -32.48
CA ASN A 76 3.60 20.76 -31.85
C ASN A 76 3.86 20.39 -30.39
N ASP A 77 5.04 19.81 -30.13
CA ASP A 77 5.49 19.42 -28.78
C ASP A 77 5.64 20.63 -27.85
N GLN A 78 5.85 21.84 -28.40
CA GLN A 78 6.09 23.06 -27.62
C GLN A 78 4.89 23.44 -26.76
N ILE A 79 3.67 23.19 -27.22
CA ILE A 79 2.44 23.51 -26.47
C ILE A 79 2.33 22.63 -25.22
N ALA A 80 2.66 21.34 -25.35
CA ALA A 80 2.70 20.42 -24.21
C ALA A 80 3.88 20.75 -23.28
N PHE A 81 5.05 21.08 -23.84
CA PHE A 81 6.22 21.53 -23.08
C PHE A 81 5.90 22.74 -22.20
N GLU A 82 5.28 23.79 -22.75
CA GLU A 82 4.94 24.99 -21.99
C GLU A 82 3.93 24.70 -20.88
N SER A 83 2.93 23.85 -21.17
CA SER A 83 1.95 23.41 -20.17
C SER A 83 2.60 22.66 -19.01
N ILE A 84 3.57 21.77 -19.28
CA ILE A 84 4.29 21.02 -18.24
C ILE A 84 5.25 21.93 -17.48
N LYS A 85 6.01 22.77 -18.19
CA LYS A 85 7.02 23.63 -17.57
C LYS A 85 6.41 24.64 -16.62
N PHE A 86 5.38 25.35 -17.07
CA PHE A 86 4.78 26.46 -16.32
C PHE A 86 3.53 26.08 -15.54
N GLY A 87 3.03 24.86 -15.73
CA GLY A 87 1.77 24.42 -15.16
C GLY A 87 0.60 25.23 -15.70
N LYS A 88 -0.57 25.00 -15.11
CA LYS A 88 -1.78 25.80 -15.33
C LYS A 88 -2.50 25.94 -14.01
N LYS A 89 -2.18 27.02 -13.31
CA LYS A 89 -2.69 27.29 -11.96
C LYS A 89 -4.23 27.23 -11.89
N GLU A 90 -4.91 27.85 -12.86
CA GLU A 90 -6.38 27.88 -12.96
C GLU A 90 -7.02 26.53 -13.34
N GLU A 91 -6.21 25.55 -13.75
CA GLU A 91 -6.68 24.18 -14.02
C GLU A 91 -6.15 23.21 -12.94
N GLY A 92 -5.47 23.68 -11.90
CA GLY A 92 -4.87 22.83 -10.87
C GLY A 92 -3.69 21.98 -11.34
N MET A 93 -3.06 22.31 -12.47
CA MET A 93 -1.87 21.62 -12.97
C MET A 93 -0.60 22.30 -12.42
N PRO A 94 0.25 21.61 -11.62
CA PRO A 94 1.47 22.20 -11.07
C PRO A 94 2.52 22.48 -12.16
N ALA A 95 3.40 23.43 -11.87
CA ALA A 95 4.54 23.77 -12.73
C ALA A 95 5.74 22.88 -12.40
N PHE A 96 6.38 22.29 -13.41
CA PHE A 96 7.52 21.38 -13.21
C PHE A 96 8.89 21.99 -13.54
N LYS A 97 8.96 23.29 -13.83
CA LYS A 97 10.22 23.99 -14.15
C LYS A 97 11.32 23.92 -13.07
N GLU A 98 10.93 23.75 -11.80
CA GLU A 98 11.88 23.62 -10.68
C GLU A 98 12.19 22.13 -10.38
N THR A 99 11.40 21.20 -10.95
CA THR A 99 11.52 19.76 -10.75
C THR A 99 12.34 19.09 -11.85
N PHE A 100 12.24 19.57 -13.09
CA PHE A 100 12.87 18.98 -14.27
C PHE A 100 13.60 20.05 -15.09
N SER A 101 14.67 19.62 -15.76
CA SER A 101 15.32 20.42 -16.82
C SER A 101 14.43 20.54 -18.07
N ASP A 102 14.72 21.54 -18.91
CA ASP A 102 13.99 21.75 -20.16
C ASP A 102 14.05 20.54 -21.10
N ASP A 103 15.19 19.85 -21.15
CA ASP A 103 15.33 18.65 -21.99
C ASP A 103 14.43 17.51 -21.49
N GLU A 104 14.31 17.34 -20.17
CA GLU A 104 13.43 16.33 -19.55
C GLU A 104 11.96 16.67 -19.78
N ILE A 105 11.57 17.94 -19.65
CA ILE A 105 10.20 18.40 -19.92
C ILE A 105 9.86 18.19 -21.40
N MET A 106 10.78 18.51 -22.31
CA MET A 106 10.57 18.32 -23.75
C MET A 106 10.45 16.83 -24.09
N ALA A 107 11.25 15.98 -23.46
CA ALA A 107 11.13 14.54 -23.62
C ALA A 107 9.78 14.03 -23.12
N LEU A 108 9.29 14.54 -21.98
CA LEU A 108 7.98 14.21 -21.42
C LEU A 108 6.82 14.67 -22.32
N ALA A 109 6.89 15.89 -22.85
CA ALA A 109 5.92 16.41 -23.81
C ALA A 109 5.80 15.51 -25.06
N LYS A 110 6.95 15.12 -25.63
CA LYS A 110 7.02 14.19 -26.76
C LYS A 110 6.45 12.82 -26.44
N TYR A 111 6.78 12.29 -25.26
CA TYR A 111 6.25 11.01 -24.79
C TYR A 111 4.73 11.06 -24.67
N ILE A 112 4.19 12.08 -23.99
CA ILE A 112 2.74 12.23 -23.79
C ILE A 112 2.01 12.32 -25.15
N ARG A 113 2.50 13.15 -26.07
CA ARG A 113 1.86 13.29 -27.40
C ARG A 113 1.95 12.00 -28.23
N LYS A 114 3.03 11.24 -28.07
CA LYS A 114 3.21 9.96 -28.77
C LYS A 114 2.28 8.87 -28.23
N GLU A 115 2.15 8.78 -26.91
CA GLU A 115 1.51 7.65 -26.24
C GLU A 115 0.04 7.90 -25.84
N VAL A 116 -0.44 9.15 -25.86
CA VAL A 116 -1.86 9.45 -25.60
C VAL A 116 -2.77 8.66 -26.57
N PRO A 117 -3.85 8.03 -26.08
CA PRO A 117 -4.77 7.27 -26.93
C PRO A 117 -5.29 8.10 -28.12
N LYS A 118 -5.03 7.63 -29.35
CA LYS A 118 -5.41 8.35 -30.58
C LYS A 118 -6.92 8.61 -30.73
N ASP A 119 -7.75 7.77 -30.11
CA ASP A 119 -9.19 8.00 -30.05
C ASP A 119 -9.51 8.96 -28.89
N HIS A 120 -9.29 10.26 -29.13
CA HIS A 120 -9.46 11.31 -28.13
C HIS A 120 -10.89 11.43 -27.59
N LYS A 121 -11.88 10.77 -28.21
CA LYS A 121 -13.27 10.71 -27.71
C LYS A 121 -13.43 9.78 -26.51
N LYS A 122 -12.47 8.87 -26.29
CA LYS A 122 -12.45 7.94 -25.15
C LYS A 122 -11.69 8.48 -23.95
N LEU A 123 -11.02 9.62 -24.09
CA LEU A 123 -10.32 10.25 -22.99
C LEU A 123 -11.34 10.74 -21.96
N LYS A 124 -11.04 10.52 -20.69
CA LYS A 124 -11.77 11.13 -19.58
C LYS A 124 -11.13 12.48 -19.24
N PRO A 125 -11.83 13.41 -18.61
CA PRO A 125 -11.20 14.61 -18.04
C PRO A 125 -10.14 14.22 -17.00
N ALA A 126 -9.05 14.98 -16.95
CA ALA A 126 -8.05 14.86 -15.89
C ALA A 126 -8.69 15.23 -14.54
N PHE A 127 -8.15 14.72 -13.43
CA PHE A 127 -8.54 15.24 -12.12
C PHE A 127 -7.95 16.64 -11.96
N LEU A 128 -8.81 17.65 -11.88
CA LEU A 128 -8.42 19.06 -11.73
C LEU A 128 -8.84 19.59 -10.36
N ALA A 129 -8.08 20.54 -9.84
CA ALA A 129 -8.28 21.00 -8.47
C ALA A 129 -9.63 21.71 -8.25
N ASP A 130 -10.16 22.35 -9.30
CA ASP A 130 -11.41 23.09 -9.26
C ASP A 130 -12.59 22.32 -9.87
N GLN A 131 -12.36 21.10 -10.36
CA GLN A 131 -13.42 20.29 -10.93
C GLN A 131 -14.26 19.66 -9.82
N VAL A 132 -15.53 20.04 -9.75
CA VAL A 132 -16.50 19.42 -8.84
C VAL A 132 -16.80 17.99 -9.30
N ILE A 133 -16.42 17.04 -8.45
CA ILE A 133 -16.80 15.63 -8.55
C ILE A 133 -18.14 15.47 -7.86
N LYS A 134 -19.15 15.09 -8.65
CA LYS A 134 -20.51 14.83 -8.15
C LYS A 134 -20.62 13.41 -7.64
N THR A 135 -21.26 13.24 -6.48
CA THR A 135 -21.53 11.93 -5.87
C THR A 135 -22.98 11.86 -5.40
N LYS A 136 -23.41 10.70 -4.90
CA LYS A 136 -24.79 10.50 -4.41
C LYS A 136 -25.13 11.37 -3.21
N LYS A 137 -24.16 11.71 -2.35
CA LYS A 137 -24.41 12.29 -1.01
C LYS A 137 -23.55 13.53 -0.69
N GLN A 138 -22.43 13.72 -1.37
CA GLN A 138 -21.49 14.80 -1.07
C GLN A 138 -20.62 15.13 -2.30
N ASN A 139 -20.76 16.34 -2.83
CA ASN A 139 -19.88 16.81 -3.90
C ASN A 139 -18.56 17.31 -3.31
N PHE A 140 -17.48 17.22 -4.06
CA PHE A 140 -16.17 17.68 -3.62
C PHE A 140 -15.27 18.03 -4.80
N THR A 141 -14.21 18.80 -4.55
CA THR A 141 -13.06 18.93 -5.45
C THR A 141 -11.83 18.28 -4.83
N ILE A 142 -10.75 18.12 -5.60
CA ILE A 142 -9.52 17.48 -5.14
C ILE A 142 -8.44 18.54 -5.00
N ASP A 143 -7.63 18.49 -3.96
CA ASP A 143 -6.42 19.30 -3.87
C ASP A 143 -5.19 18.40 -3.74
N THR A 144 -4.14 18.65 -4.50
CA THR A 144 -2.92 17.81 -4.45
C THR A 144 -2.01 18.32 -3.36
N VAL A 145 -1.77 17.48 -2.35
CA VAL A 145 -0.96 17.82 -1.18
C VAL A 145 0.52 17.63 -1.48
N ILE A 146 0.86 16.47 -2.06
CA ILE A 146 2.23 16.12 -2.44
C ILE A 146 2.20 15.03 -3.52
N ALA A 147 3.18 15.04 -4.41
CA ALA A 147 3.39 14.04 -5.45
C ALA A 147 4.88 13.63 -5.51
N GLY A 148 5.20 12.63 -6.33
CA GLY A 148 6.57 12.15 -6.49
C GLY A 148 7.02 11.15 -5.40
N LEU A 149 6.07 10.57 -4.68
CA LEU A 149 6.32 9.46 -3.76
C LEU A 149 6.37 8.13 -4.56
N ASP A 150 6.92 7.06 -3.99
CA ASP A 150 6.88 5.68 -4.50
C ASP A 150 5.59 4.97 -4.04
N VAL A 151 5.57 4.53 -2.78
CA VAL A 151 4.43 3.86 -2.14
C VAL A 151 4.19 4.47 -0.76
N PRO A 152 3.40 5.57 -0.67
CA PRO A 152 3.03 6.18 0.61
C PRO A 152 2.11 5.26 1.40
N TRP A 153 2.70 4.44 2.28
CA TRP A 153 2.00 3.38 2.99
C TRP A 153 1.15 3.93 4.13
N GLY A 154 1.76 4.69 5.04
CA GLY A 154 1.17 5.31 6.21
C GLY A 154 1.10 6.83 6.08
N MET A 155 0.09 7.45 6.68
CA MET A 155 -0.05 8.89 6.84
C MET A 155 -0.52 9.17 8.26
N GLU A 156 0.12 10.12 8.95
CA GLU A 156 -0.33 10.55 10.28
C GLU A 156 -0.01 12.03 10.48
N PHE A 157 -0.86 12.76 11.20
CA PHE A 157 -0.78 14.20 11.34
C PHE A 157 -0.28 14.58 12.73
N LEU A 158 0.77 15.40 12.79
CA LEU A 158 1.24 16.02 14.01
C LEU A 158 0.29 17.16 14.45
N PRO A 159 0.20 17.48 15.75
CA PRO A 159 -0.67 18.54 16.25
C PRO A 159 -0.38 19.93 15.65
N ASN A 160 0.85 20.16 15.18
CA ASN A 160 1.25 21.40 14.52
C ASN A 160 0.80 21.49 13.05
N GLY A 161 0.14 20.46 12.52
CA GLY A 161 -0.34 20.40 11.13
C GLY A 161 0.58 19.67 10.15
N ASP A 162 1.76 19.24 10.60
CA ASP A 162 2.67 18.50 9.72
C ASP A 162 2.16 17.09 9.46
N MET A 163 2.51 16.55 8.29
CA MET A 163 2.15 15.20 7.91
C MET A 163 3.39 14.30 7.93
N LEU A 164 3.36 13.23 8.71
CA LEU A 164 4.29 12.13 8.62
C LEU A 164 3.83 11.16 7.53
N ILE A 165 4.76 10.74 6.68
CA ILE A 165 4.49 9.86 5.55
C ILE A 165 5.52 8.74 5.57
N SER A 166 5.08 7.50 5.67
CA SER A 166 5.98 6.35 5.51
C SER A 166 5.94 5.86 4.07
N GLU A 167 7.11 5.68 3.46
CA GLU A 167 7.25 4.96 2.23
C GLU A 167 7.61 3.51 2.48
N ARG A 168 6.94 2.60 1.77
CA ARG A 168 7.19 1.16 1.87
C ARG A 168 8.65 0.77 1.54
N SER A 169 9.40 1.63 0.87
CA SER A 169 10.84 1.48 0.63
C SER A 169 11.68 1.49 1.91
N GLY A 170 11.14 1.99 3.04
CA GLY A 170 11.84 2.08 4.32
C GLY A 170 12.17 3.51 4.75
N THR A 171 11.57 4.52 4.10
CA THR A 171 11.82 5.94 4.40
C THR A 171 10.64 6.55 5.13
N LEU A 172 10.91 7.36 6.17
CA LEU A 172 9.91 8.19 6.84
C LEU A 172 10.16 9.65 6.43
N TYR A 173 9.12 10.34 5.99
CA TYR A 173 9.18 11.77 5.71
C TYR A 173 8.29 12.56 6.67
N ARG A 174 8.66 13.82 6.84
CA ARG A 174 7.83 14.89 7.39
C ARG A 174 7.57 15.91 6.28
N LEU A 175 6.30 16.17 6.01
CA LEU A 175 5.86 17.25 5.13
C LEU A 175 5.47 18.45 6.00
N HIS A 176 6.18 19.56 5.85
CA HIS A 176 5.93 20.83 6.54
C HIS A 176 5.86 21.95 5.50
N GLU A 177 4.72 22.64 5.41
CA GLU A 177 4.51 23.76 4.47
C GLU A 177 4.90 23.45 3.00
N GLY A 178 4.70 22.20 2.57
CA GLY A 178 5.03 21.74 1.22
C GLY A 178 6.48 21.25 1.04
N GLU A 179 7.34 21.42 2.04
CA GLU A 179 8.70 20.87 2.07
C GLU A 179 8.68 19.44 2.63
N LEU A 180 9.16 18.48 1.85
CA LEU A 180 9.27 17.08 2.24
C LEU A 180 10.69 16.80 2.75
N THR A 181 10.82 16.50 4.04
CA THR A 181 12.12 16.19 4.68
C THR A 181 12.18 14.75 5.16
N GLU A 182 13.27 14.06 4.88
CA GLU A 182 13.53 12.71 5.40
C GLU A 182 13.86 12.72 6.89
N MET A 183 13.17 11.87 7.66
CA MET A 183 13.39 11.63 9.07
C MET A 183 14.46 10.56 9.27
N GLN A 184 15.35 10.78 10.25
CA GLN A 184 16.46 9.88 10.56
C GLN A 184 16.19 9.05 11.81
N GLY A 185 16.90 7.92 11.94
CA GLY A 185 16.86 7.09 13.15
C GLY A 185 15.87 5.94 13.11
N LEU A 186 15.32 5.57 11.95
CA LEU A 186 14.57 4.31 11.81
C LEU A 186 15.47 3.09 12.10
N PRO A 187 14.90 1.98 12.61
CA PRO A 187 15.62 0.72 12.77
C PRO A 187 15.89 0.05 11.40
N ASP A 188 16.57 -1.09 11.41
CA ASP A 188 16.69 -1.92 10.21
C ASP A 188 15.32 -2.40 9.73
N ILE A 189 15.05 -2.19 8.45
CA ILE A 189 13.78 -2.53 7.78
C ILE A 189 14.08 -3.49 6.62
N LEU A 190 13.19 -4.45 6.40
CA LEU A 190 13.24 -5.40 5.27
C LEU A 190 12.27 -5.00 4.14
N PRO A 191 12.59 -4.02 3.26
CA PRO A 191 11.69 -3.54 2.20
C PRO A 191 11.62 -4.51 1.02
N LYS A 192 11.00 -5.67 1.22
CA LYS A 192 10.87 -6.72 0.20
C LYS A 192 9.41 -7.03 -0.03
N GLY A 193 8.92 -6.70 -1.23
CA GLY A 193 7.55 -6.85 -1.77
C GLY A 193 6.43 -6.80 -0.73
N GLN A 194 5.49 -5.87 -0.69
CA GLN A 194 4.54 -5.69 0.45
C GLN A 194 5.18 -5.38 1.82
N GLY A 195 6.36 -5.91 2.18
CA GLY A 195 7.12 -5.50 3.37
C GLY A 195 7.82 -4.16 3.15
N GLY A 196 8.15 -3.47 4.25
CA GLY A 196 8.66 -2.11 4.29
C GLY A 196 8.44 -1.42 5.64
N LEU A 197 8.59 -0.08 5.64
CA LEU A 197 7.93 0.76 6.63
C LEU A 197 6.43 0.83 6.29
N LEU A 198 5.57 0.56 7.26
CA LEU A 198 4.13 0.38 7.07
C LEU A 198 3.39 1.54 7.75
N ASP A 199 2.42 1.26 8.63
CA ASP A 199 1.57 2.33 9.17
C ASP A 199 2.25 3.20 10.21
N LEU A 200 1.65 4.37 10.42
CA LEU A 200 2.02 5.36 11.42
C LEU A 200 0.82 5.66 12.29
N ARG A 201 1.02 5.90 13.58
CA ARG A 201 -0.05 6.32 14.48
C ARG A 201 0.45 7.18 15.63
N LEU A 202 -0.21 8.30 15.94
CA LEU A 202 0.08 9.02 17.18
C LEU A 202 -0.55 8.32 18.39
N HIS A 203 0.10 8.46 19.56
CA HIS A 203 -0.57 8.18 20.82
C HIS A 203 -1.80 9.09 20.98
N PRO A 204 -2.92 8.63 21.57
CA PRO A 204 -4.08 9.49 21.85
C PRO A 204 -3.74 10.73 22.69
N GLU A 205 -2.72 10.62 23.54
CA GLU A 205 -2.19 11.71 24.38
C GLU A 205 -0.84 12.24 23.85
N TYR A 206 -0.62 12.27 22.54
CA TYR A 206 0.66 12.70 21.95
C TYR A 206 1.16 14.05 22.47
N GLU A 207 0.27 15.02 22.67
CA GLU A 207 0.65 16.35 23.17
C GLU A 207 1.28 16.31 24.57
N SER A 208 0.94 15.30 25.39
CA SER A 208 1.49 15.17 26.75
C SER A 208 2.77 14.32 26.78
N ASN A 209 2.86 13.29 25.94
CA ASN A 209 3.90 12.27 26.07
C ASN A 209 4.84 12.13 24.86
N GLY A 210 4.48 12.70 23.71
CA GLY A 210 5.26 12.73 22.47
C GLY A 210 5.38 11.40 21.73
N TRP A 211 4.66 10.36 22.15
CA TRP A 211 4.79 9.02 21.58
C TRP A 211 4.07 8.87 20.25
N PHE A 212 4.80 8.52 19.20
CA PHE A 212 4.19 7.98 17.98
C PHE A 212 4.69 6.56 17.71
N TYR A 213 3.91 5.83 16.92
CA TYR A 213 4.05 4.40 16.67
C TYR A 213 4.23 4.18 15.17
N PHE A 214 5.05 3.20 14.82
CA PHE A 214 5.17 2.75 13.45
C PHE A 214 5.27 1.22 13.37
N ALA A 215 4.59 0.66 12.38
CA ALA A 215 4.70 -0.73 12.01
C ALA A 215 5.75 -0.91 10.91
N TYR A 216 6.56 -1.95 10.98
CA TYR A 216 7.57 -2.23 9.96
C TYR A 216 7.83 -3.73 9.82
N SER A 217 8.36 -4.13 8.66
CA SER A 217 8.89 -5.47 8.46
C SER A 217 10.29 -5.56 9.07
N GLU A 218 10.40 -6.14 10.25
CA GLU A 218 11.67 -6.36 10.95
C GLU A 218 12.41 -7.55 10.33
N PRO A 219 13.69 -7.39 9.92
CA PRO A 219 14.50 -8.52 9.50
C PRO A 219 14.83 -9.44 10.70
N SER A 220 14.86 -10.75 10.45
CA SER A 220 15.25 -11.72 11.47
C SER A 220 16.76 -11.64 11.75
N ASN A 221 17.13 -11.74 13.03
CA ASN A 221 18.53 -11.85 13.45
C ASN A 221 19.19 -13.16 12.99
N GLU A 222 18.42 -14.21 12.75
CA GLU A 222 18.93 -15.52 12.31
C GLU A 222 19.08 -15.62 10.79
N ASP A 223 18.19 -14.95 10.06
CA ASP A 223 18.16 -14.94 8.60
C ASP A 223 17.70 -13.58 8.07
N PRO A 224 18.61 -12.74 7.52
CA PRO A 224 18.26 -11.40 7.07
C PRO A 224 17.32 -11.38 5.86
N LYS A 225 17.02 -12.54 5.25
CA LYS A 225 16.02 -12.68 4.18
C LYS A 225 14.64 -13.07 4.70
N ALA A 226 14.53 -13.37 5.99
CA ALA A 226 13.30 -13.63 6.71
C ALA A 226 12.96 -12.44 7.61
N GLY A 227 11.69 -12.33 7.97
CA GLY A 227 11.23 -11.33 8.92
C GLY A 227 9.75 -11.44 9.19
N ASN A 228 9.28 -10.62 10.13
CA ASN A 228 7.87 -10.45 10.42
C ASN A 228 7.54 -9.00 10.78
N THR A 229 6.26 -8.72 10.96
CA THR A 229 5.77 -7.40 11.36
C THR A 229 6.15 -7.13 12.81
N ALA A 230 6.78 -5.99 13.04
CA ALA A 230 7.09 -5.44 14.35
C ALA A 230 6.44 -4.07 14.51
N ILE A 231 6.26 -3.65 15.77
CA ILE A 231 5.77 -2.32 16.12
C ILE A 231 6.75 -1.69 17.09
N MET A 232 7.11 -0.45 16.80
CA MET A 232 7.98 0.37 17.63
C MET A 232 7.29 1.70 17.92
N ARG A 233 7.57 2.27 19.09
CA ARG A 233 7.25 3.66 19.43
C ARG A 233 8.51 4.49 19.56
N ALA A 234 8.40 5.77 19.25
CA ALA A 234 9.49 6.73 19.33
C ALA A 234 8.94 8.13 19.62
N ARG A 235 9.84 9.05 19.96
CA ARG A 235 9.58 10.49 20.00
C ARG A 235 10.30 11.18 18.84
N ILE A 236 9.86 12.39 18.51
CA ILE A 236 10.43 13.19 17.43
C ILE A 236 11.19 14.37 18.03
N GLU A 237 12.47 14.49 17.69
CA GLU A 237 13.30 15.66 18.01
C GLU A 237 13.93 16.21 16.73
N GLY A 238 13.46 17.37 16.28
CA GLY A 238 13.81 17.91 14.97
C GLY A 238 13.39 16.96 13.85
N ASN A 239 14.38 16.46 13.08
CA ASN A 239 14.18 15.47 12.02
C ASN A 239 14.73 14.08 12.39
N LYS A 240 14.72 13.74 13.70
CA LYS A 240 15.22 12.46 14.20
C LYS A 240 14.21 11.77 15.11
N LEU A 241 14.22 10.44 15.05
CA LEU A 241 13.53 9.58 16.00
C LEU A 241 14.43 9.30 17.21
N VAL A 242 13.92 9.60 18.40
CA VAL A 242 14.60 9.41 19.69
C VAL A 242 13.73 8.58 20.64
N ASP A 243 14.28 8.15 21.78
CA ASP A 243 13.57 7.35 22.79
C ASP A 243 12.84 6.13 22.21
N GLN A 244 13.53 5.27 21.45
CA GLN A 244 12.88 4.20 20.70
C GLN A 244 12.64 2.94 21.53
N GLU A 245 11.42 2.38 21.45
CA GLU A 245 11.03 1.16 22.15
C GLU A 245 10.26 0.22 21.21
N LYS A 246 10.79 -0.99 20.99
CA LYS A 246 10.05 -2.05 20.31
C LYS A 246 9.01 -2.64 21.26
N ILE A 247 7.73 -2.49 20.92
CA ILE A 247 6.61 -2.93 21.77
C ILE A 247 5.97 -4.22 21.28
N PHE A 248 6.26 -4.64 20.04
CA PHE A 248 5.76 -5.90 19.49
C PHE A 248 6.74 -6.50 18.48
N ASP A 249 6.93 -7.81 18.54
CA ASP A 249 7.73 -8.61 17.60
C ASP A 249 6.91 -9.83 17.14
N GLY A 250 6.40 -9.77 15.91
CA GLY A 250 5.62 -10.84 15.32
C GLY A 250 6.47 -12.09 15.05
N LYS A 251 5.90 -13.27 15.29
CA LYS A 251 6.60 -14.56 15.11
C LYS A 251 5.63 -15.66 14.64
N PRO A 252 6.12 -16.72 13.98
CA PRO A 252 7.50 -16.93 13.53
C PRO A 252 7.87 -16.05 12.31
N ASP A 253 9.17 -15.82 12.13
CA ASP A 253 9.70 -15.14 10.95
C ASP A 253 9.48 -15.97 9.67
N SER A 254 9.38 -15.29 8.53
CA SER A 254 9.14 -15.92 7.23
C SER A 254 9.97 -15.27 6.13
N ARG A 255 10.51 -16.09 5.22
CA ARG A 255 11.12 -15.63 3.96
C ARG A 255 10.10 -15.12 2.93
N LYS A 256 8.80 -15.29 3.17
CA LYS A 256 7.74 -14.81 2.27
C LYS A 256 7.70 -13.29 2.28
N SER A 257 7.44 -12.69 1.14
CA SER A 257 7.36 -11.24 0.95
C SER A 257 5.91 -10.81 0.70
N TYR A 258 4.96 -11.30 1.48
CA TYR A 258 3.56 -10.93 1.35
C TYR A 258 2.77 -11.26 2.61
N HIS A 259 1.68 -10.53 2.81
CA HIS A 259 0.76 -10.64 3.94
C HIS A 259 1.36 -10.18 5.28
N TRP A 260 1.94 -8.98 5.29
CA TRP A 260 2.53 -8.38 6.50
C TRP A 260 1.50 -7.69 7.39
N GLY A 261 0.29 -7.44 6.90
CA GLY A 261 -0.54 -6.40 7.48
C GLY A 261 -0.08 -5.00 7.03
N CYS A 262 -0.18 -3.93 7.81
CA CYS A 262 -0.72 -3.83 9.16
C CYS A 262 -1.06 -2.36 9.43
N LYS A 263 -2.34 -2.00 9.55
CA LYS A 263 -2.79 -0.67 9.97
C LYS A 263 -2.98 -0.64 11.49
N LEU A 264 -2.48 0.42 12.13
CA LEU A 264 -2.49 0.67 13.56
C LEU A 264 -3.72 1.51 13.94
N GLN A 265 -4.39 1.16 15.03
CA GLN A 265 -5.53 1.92 15.55
C GLN A 265 -5.53 1.89 17.08
N PHE A 266 -5.56 3.06 17.72
CA PHE A 266 -5.89 3.15 19.14
C PHE A 266 -7.40 3.14 19.34
N ASP A 267 -7.89 2.43 20.35
CA ASP A 267 -9.29 2.54 20.78
C ASP A 267 -9.49 3.63 21.83
N LYS A 268 -10.74 3.78 22.30
CA LYS A 268 -11.13 4.75 23.33
C LYS A 268 -10.55 4.46 24.71
N ASP A 269 -10.14 3.22 24.95
CA ASP A 269 -9.58 2.75 26.23
C ASP A 269 -8.04 2.79 26.24
N GLY A 270 -7.42 3.23 25.15
CA GLY A 270 -5.97 3.38 25.01
C GLY A 270 -5.25 2.10 24.58
N TYR A 271 -5.96 1.07 24.12
CA TYR A 271 -5.32 -0.12 23.56
C TYR A 271 -4.94 0.09 22.10
N LEU A 272 -3.79 -0.46 21.71
CA LEU A 272 -3.33 -0.49 20.33
C LEU A 272 -3.78 -1.77 19.63
N TRP A 273 -4.43 -1.60 18.48
CA TRP A 273 -4.98 -2.64 17.63
C TRP A 273 -4.29 -2.72 16.30
N PHE A 274 -4.05 -3.94 15.83
CA PHE A 274 -3.39 -4.17 14.56
C PHE A 274 -3.53 -5.61 14.08
N GLY A 275 -3.33 -5.83 12.78
CA GLY A 275 -3.41 -7.16 12.17
C GLY A 275 -2.08 -7.61 11.57
N ILE A 276 -1.74 -8.89 11.76
CA ILE A 276 -0.63 -9.54 11.05
C ILE A 276 -1.22 -10.61 10.14
N GLY A 277 -0.89 -10.54 8.85
CA GLY A 277 -1.35 -11.54 7.88
C GLY A 277 -0.76 -12.92 8.11
N ASP A 278 -1.24 -13.92 7.38
CA ASP A 278 -0.86 -15.32 7.54
C ASP A 278 0.58 -15.65 7.11
N ARG A 279 1.32 -14.65 6.61
CA ARG A 279 2.70 -14.75 6.09
C ARG A 279 2.87 -15.85 5.03
N GLY A 280 1.79 -16.17 4.32
CA GLY A 280 1.72 -17.15 3.25
C GLY A 280 1.69 -18.62 3.68
N ARG A 281 1.56 -18.92 4.98
CA ARG A 281 1.39 -20.30 5.48
C ARG A 281 -0.08 -20.57 5.78
N ARG A 282 -0.88 -20.55 4.71
CA ARG A 282 -2.34 -20.66 4.71
C ARG A 282 -2.90 -21.75 5.63
N GLU A 283 -2.37 -22.96 5.56
CA GLU A 283 -2.96 -24.13 6.26
C GLU A 283 -2.70 -24.17 7.76
N VAL A 284 -1.80 -23.32 8.28
CA VAL A 284 -1.35 -23.39 9.68
C VAL A 284 -1.60 -22.08 10.39
N ASN A 285 -0.96 -21.01 9.91
CA ASN A 285 -0.86 -19.75 10.63
C ASN A 285 -2.23 -19.17 11.05
N PRO A 286 -3.23 -19.05 10.16
CA PRO A 286 -4.51 -18.43 10.51
C PRO A 286 -5.24 -19.12 11.67
N GLN A 287 -5.19 -20.45 11.73
CA GLN A 287 -6.02 -21.26 12.65
C GLN A 287 -5.29 -21.65 13.93
N THR A 288 -3.96 -21.77 13.93
CA THR A 288 -3.22 -21.98 15.18
C THR A 288 -3.22 -20.70 16.03
N LEU A 289 -3.27 -20.86 17.36
CA LEU A 289 -3.13 -19.76 18.31
C LEU A 289 -1.70 -19.63 18.86
N GLU A 290 -0.82 -20.56 18.50
CA GLU A 290 0.56 -20.64 19.02
C GLU A 290 1.52 -19.64 18.36
N ASN A 291 1.01 -18.78 17.48
CA ASN A 291 1.81 -17.75 16.83
C ASN A 291 0.99 -16.50 16.44
N HIS A 292 1.69 -15.46 16.00
CA HIS A 292 1.13 -14.15 15.74
C HIS A 292 0.53 -13.97 14.32
N ASN A 293 0.68 -14.95 13.43
CA ASN A 293 0.35 -14.75 12.02
C ASN A 293 -1.12 -15.11 11.73
N GLY A 294 -1.79 -14.31 10.90
CA GLY A 294 -3.20 -14.48 10.53
C GLY A 294 -4.16 -14.14 11.67
N LYS A 295 -3.88 -13.03 12.37
CA LYS A 295 -4.52 -12.60 13.62
C LYS A 295 -4.78 -11.10 13.63
N ILE A 296 -5.75 -10.68 14.46
CA ILE A 296 -5.82 -9.32 14.99
C ILE A 296 -5.33 -9.36 16.44
N HIS A 297 -4.51 -8.38 16.80
CA HIS A 297 -3.90 -8.24 18.11
C HIS A 297 -4.42 -6.99 18.83
N ARG A 298 -4.44 -7.08 20.17
CA ARG A 298 -4.71 -5.95 21.07
C ARG A 298 -3.66 -5.94 22.17
N ILE A 299 -2.95 -4.82 22.32
CA ILE A 299 -1.91 -4.60 23.34
C ILE A 299 -2.09 -3.25 24.03
N HIS A 300 -1.44 -3.04 25.16
CA HIS A 300 -1.25 -1.69 25.71
C HIS A 300 -0.32 -0.85 24.82
N ASP A 301 -0.37 0.46 24.98
CA ASP A 301 0.51 1.43 24.33
C ASP A 301 2.01 1.18 24.57
N ASP A 302 2.38 0.47 25.65
CA ASP A 302 3.75 0.08 25.96
C ASP A 302 4.10 -1.39 25.65
N GLY A 303 3.21 -2.11 24.97
CA GLY A 303 3.42 -3.51 24.59
C GLY A 303 3.03 -4.54 25.65
N ARG A 304 2.63 -4.13 26.85
CA ARG A 304 2.03 -5.06 27.82
C ARG A 304 0.77 -5.70 27.25
N ILE A 305 0.44 -6.89 27.75
CA ILE A 305 -0.76 -7.63 27.33
C ILE A 305 -1.95 -7.29 28.24
N PRO A 306 -3.10 -6.87 27.69
CA PRO A 306 -4.33 -6.71 28.44
C PRO A 306 -4.77 -8.04 29.06
N LYS A 307 -5.07 -8.03 30.36
CA LYS A 307 -5.42 -9.26 31.11
C LYS A 307 -6.75 -9.86 30.68
N ASP A 308 -7.61 -9.07 30.05
CA ASP A 308 -8.92 -9.42 29.53
C ASP A 308 -8.87 -9.85 28.05
N ASN A 309 -7.68 -9.99 27.45
CA ASN A 309 -7.57 -10.59 26.11
C ASN A 309 -8.09 -12.04 26.13
N PRO A 310 -8.76 -12.48 25.05
CA PRO A 310 -9.54 -13.72 25.04
C PRO A 310 -8.72 -15.01 25.18
N PHE A 311 -7.40 -14.95 24.98
CA PHE A 311 -6.52 -16.12 25.01
C PHE A 311 -5.42 -16.06 26.08
N VAL A 312 -5.47 -15.11 27.01
CA VAL A 312 -4.44 -14.93 28.06
C VAL A 312 -4.28 -16.18 28.94
N GLU A 313 -5.39 -16.81 29.30
CA GLU A 313 -5.42 -17.99 30.16
C GLU A 313 -5.34 -19.32 29.37
N LYS A 314 -5.21 -19.25 28.03
CA LYS A 314 -5.13 -20.45 27.19
C LYS A 314 -3.67 -20.89 27.06
N PRO A 315 -3.31 -22.11 27.51
CA PRO A 315 -1.96 -22.63 27.34
C PRO A 315 -1.52 -22.56 25.87
N ASP A 316 -0.25 -22.19 25.67
CA ASP A 316 0.45 -22.09 24.38
C ASP A 316 -0.09 -21.05 23.39
N ALA A 317 -1.24 -20.41 23.67
CA ALA A 317 -1.75 -19.34 22.82
C ALA A 317 -0.95 -18.05 23.02
N MET A 318 -0.76 -17.30 21.93
CA MET A 318 -0.19 -15.96 22.03
C MET A 318 -1.21 -15.03 22.71
N PRO A 319 -0.86 -14.43 23.86
CA PRO A 319 -1.85 -13.74 24.71
C PRO A 319 -2.27 -12.37 24.12
N SER A 320 -1.54 -11.87 23.12
CA SER A 320 -1.90 -10.66 22.37
C SER A 320 -3.05 -10.88 21.38
N ILE A 321 -3.40 -12.12 21.03
CA ILE A 321 -4.43 -12.41 20.05
C ILE A 321 -5.78 -11.94 20.58
N TYR A 322 -6.50 -11.16 19.75
CA TYR A 322 -7.88 -10.80 19.98
C TYR A 322 -8.84 -11.61 19.10
N SER A 323 -8.50 -11.79 17.81
CA SER A 323 -9.23 -12.68 16.89
C SER A 323 -8.28 -13.40 15.94
N TYR A 324 -8.78 -14.47 15.31
CA TYR A 324 -7.96 -15.34 14.45
C TYR A 324 -8.72 -15.82 13.22
N GLY A 325 -8.03 -16.55 12.33
CA GLY A 325 -8.60 -16.98 11.06
C GLY A 325 -8.63 -15.86 10.02
N HIS A 326 -7.59 -15.01 10.00
CA HIS A 326 -7.42 -13.93 9.01
C HIS A 326 -6.35 -14.28 7.97
N ARG A 327 -6.49 -13.76 6.75
CA ARG A 327 -5.54 -13.93 5.65
C ARG A 327 -4.52 -12.80 5.60
N ASN A 328 -4.97 -11.58 5.35
CA ASN A 328 -4.12 -10.40 5.26
C ASN A 328 -4.91 -9.12 5.56
N PRO A 329 -5.13 -8.80 6.84
CA PRO A 329 -5.71 -7.52 7.26
C PRO A 329 -4.89 -6.36 6.72
N GLN A 330 -5.50 -5.36 6.08
CA GLN A 330 -4.79 -4.19 5.56
C GLN A 330 -5.31 -2.89 6.18
N GLY A 331 -6.61 -2.79 6.43
CA GLY A 331 -7.23 -1.67 7.13
C GLY A 331 -7.69 -2.10 8.53
N THR A 332 -7.50 -1.21 9.50
CA THR A 332 -8.03 -1.29 10.86
C THR A 332 -8.56 0.09 11.19
N THR A 333 -9.82 0.20 11.60
CA THR A 333 -10.41 1.48 12.00
C THR A 333 -11.41 1.27 13.13
N MET A 334 -11.65 2.30 13.93
CA MET A 334 -12.61 2.26 15.01
C MET A 334 -13.88 3.03 14.64
N HIS A 335 -15.04 2.43 14.85
CA HIS A 335 -16.31 3.11 14.71
C HIS A 335 -16.39 4.26 15.74
N PRO A 336 -16.64 5.51 15.31
CA PRO A 336 -16.53 6.68 16.19
C PRO A 336 -17.50 6.65 17.37
N ASP A 337 -18.74 6.19 17.15
CA ASP A 337 -19.76 6.14 18.21
C ASP A 337 -19.62 4.91 19.11
N THR A 338 -19.64 3.69 18.55
CA THR A 338 -19.64 2.45 19.34
C THR A 338 -18.28 2.07 19.92
N GLY A 339 -17.18 2.54 19.32
CA GLY A 339 -15.82 2.09 19.68
C GLY A 339 -15.45 0.71 19.11
N ASP A 340 -16.33 0.12 18.29
CA ASP A 340 -16.06 -1.18 17.68
C ASP A 340 -14.91 -1.11 16.66
N ILE A 341 -14.08 -2.15 16.63
CA ILE A 341 -12.99 -2.28 15.65
C ILE A 341 -13.49 -2.97 14.39
N TRP A 342 -13.22 -2.35 13.25
CA TRP A 342 -13.53 -2.84 11.91
C TRP A 342 -12.23 -3.06 11.13
N VAL A 343 -12.18 -4.14 10.38
CA VAL A 343 -10.99 -4.55 9.62
C VAL A 343 -11.37 -4.88 8.20
N THR A 344 -10.58 -4.38 7.25
CA THR A 344 -10.61 -4.87 5.86
C THR A 344 -9.45 -5.79 5.60
N GLU A 345 -9.68 -6.87 4.85
CA GLU A 345 -8.62 -7.82 4.52
C GLU A 345 -8.69 -8.33 3.09
N HIS A 346 -7.51 -8.69 2.55
CA HIS A 346 -7.40 -9.30 1.24
C HIS A 346 -7.77 -10.79 1.29
N GLY A 347 -8.71 -11.19 0.45
CA GLY A 347 -8.90 -12.57 -0.01
C GLY A 347 -7.86 -12.97 -1.06
N PRO A 348 -7.91 -14.22 -1.55
CA PRO A 348 -7.05 -14.71 -2.61
C PRO A 348 -7.46 -14.14 -3.98
N ARG A 349 -8.05 -14.95 -4.89
CA ARG A 349 -8.71 -14.45 -6.10
C ARG A 349 -10.20 -14.32 -5.81
N GLY A 350 -10.64 -13.13 -5.42
CA GLY A 350 -11.98 -12.91 -4.86
C GLY A 350 -11.97 -13.07 -3.34
N GLY A 351 -13.10 -12.70 -2.72
CA GLY A 351 -13.33 -12.87 -1.28
C GLY A 351 -12.52 -11.94 -0.40
N ASP A 352 -12.31 -10.69 -0.82
CA ASP A 352 -11.88 -9.65 0.13
C ASP A 352 -13.03 -9.33 1.08
N GLU A 353 -12.76 -8.87 2.29
CA GLU A 353 -13.77 -8.78 3.34
C GLU A 353 -13.67 -7.49 4.15
N LEU A 354 -14.82 -7.02 4.65
CA LEU A 354 -14.95 -6.10 5.78
C LEU A 354 -15.54 -6.87 6.97
N ASN A 355 -14.82 -6.85 8.08
CA ASN A 355 -15.09 -7.64 9.26
C ASN A 355 -15.26 -6.74 10.49
N LEU A 356 -16.33 -6.99 11.26
CA LEU A 356 -16.52 -6.40 12.59
C LEU A 356 -15.83 -7.31 13.63
N ILE A 357 -14.79 -6.81 14.28
CA ILE A 357 -13.90 -7.59 15.14
C ILE A 357 -14.51 -7.86 16.51
N ARG A 358 -14.44 -9.12 16.95
CA ARG A 358 -15.04 -9.62 18.20
C ARG A 358 -14.06 -10.53 18.96
N PRO A 359 -14.09 -10.51 20.31
CA PRO A 359 -13.11 -11.21 21.14
C PRO A 359 -13.21 -12.72 20.97
N GLY A 360 -12.08 -13.36 20.69
CA GLY A 360 -11.95 -14.81 20.58
C GLY A 360 -12.56 -15.42 19.32
N VAL A 361 -13.10 -14.61 18.41
CA VAL A 361 -13.82 -15.07 17.23
C VAL A 361 -12.87 -15.55 16.14
N ASN A 362 -13.26 -16.64 15.47
CA ASN A 362 -12.62 -17.19 14.28
C ASN A 362 -13.27 -16.63 13.01
N TYR A 363 -12.52 -15.92 12.18
CA TYR A 363 -12.96 -15.38 10.88
C TYR A 363 -12.77 -16.38 9.73
N GLY A 364 -12.28 -17.57 10.05
CA GLY A 364 -12.52 -18.76 9.24
C GLY A 364 -11.50 -19.02 8.13
N TRP A 365 -10.63 -18.08 7.74
CA TRP A 365 -9.57 -18.36 6.77
C TRP A 365 -8.64 -19.48 7.28
N PRO A 366 -8.26 -20.48 6.45
CA PRO A 366 -8.71 -20.74 5.08
C PRO A 366 -9.86 -21.76 4.98
N VAL A 367 -10.42 -22.19 6.12
CA VAL A 367 -11.45 -23.24 6.18
C VAL A 367 -12.70 -22.81 5.42
N ILE A 368 -13.12 -21.57 5.59
CA ILE A 368 -14.15 -20.91 4.77
C ILE A 368 -13.50 -19.79 3.96
N SER A 369 -14.02 -19.56 2.74
CA SER A 369 -13.59 -18.45 1.88
C SER A 369 -14.57 -18.26 0.73
N TYR A 370 -14.80 -17.00 0.35
CA TYR A 370 -15.50 -16.65 -0.89
C TYR A 370 -14.56 -16.64 -2.12
N GLY A 371 -13.25 -16.57 -1.90
CA GLY A 371 -12.23 -16.58 -2.95
C GLY A 371 -11.71 -17.98 -3.30
N ILE A 372 -11.04 -18.04 -4.45
CA ILE A 372 -10.38 -19.26 -4.98
C ILE A 372 -8.87 -19.05 -5.14
N ASN A 373 -8.12 -20.12 -5.46
CA ASN A 373 -6.70 -20.00 -5.81
C ASN A 373 -6.54 -19.15 -7.09
N TYR A 374 -5.38 -18.49 -7.23
CA TYR A 374 -5.11 -17.65 -8.39
C TYR A 374 -5.11 -18.41 -9.72
N ASP A 375 -4.78 -19.71 -9.71
CA ASP A 375 -4.86 -20.62 -10.86
C ASP A 375 -6.29 -21.05 -11.23
N GLY A 376 -7.30 -20.63 -10.44
CA GLY A 376 -8.71 -20.94 -10.66
C GLY A 376 -9.22 -22.18 -9.93
N THR A 377 -8.35 -22.93 -9.25
CA THR A 377 -8.77 -24.09 -8.44
C THR A 377 -9.36 -23.65 -7.10
N LYS A 378 -10.22 -24.47 -6.52
CA LYS A 378 -10.72 -24.27 -5.16
C LYS A 378 -9.78 -24.93 -4.14
N PHE A 379 -9.61 -24.28 -2.98
CA PHE A 379 -8.97 -24.90 -1.81
C PHE A 379 -9.98 -25.22 -0.69
N THR A 380 -11.19 -24.67 -0.77
CA THR A 380 -12.35 -25.01 0.07
C THR A 380 -13.61 -24.92 -0.79
N ASP A 381 -14.62 -25.72 -0.45
CA ASP A 381 -15.94 -25.71 -1.08
C ASP A 381 -17.01 -25.01 -0.23
N ILE A 382 -16.66 -24.57 0.98
CA ILE A 382 -17.59 -23.96 1.92
C ILE A 382 -17.27 -22.47 2.14
N THR A 383 -18.32 -21.67 2.23
CA THR A 383 -18.24 -20.23 2.59
C THR A 383 -18.68 -19.95 4.02
N HIS A 384 -19.29 -20.94 4.68
CA HIS A 384 -19.78 -20.86 6.04
C HIS A 384 -19.50 -22.16 6.79
N LYS A 385 -19.31 -22.04 8.11
CA LYS A 385 -19.17 -23.16 9.03
C LYS A 385 -19.54 -22.70 10.44
N GLU A 386 -20.21 -23.56 11.21
CA GLU A 386 -20.49 -23.28 12.61
C GLU A 386 -19.20 -22.96 13.39
N GLY A 387 -19.27 -21.94 14.25
CA GLY A 387 -18.11 -21.45 15.01
C GLY A 387 -17.18 -20.50 14.24
N MET A 388 -17.52 -20.13 13.01
CA MET A 388 -16.77 -19.15 12.21
C MET A 388 -17.67 -17.98 11.82
N ALA A 389 -17.16 -16.76 12.02
CA ALA A 389 -17.89 -15.54 11.67
C ALA A 389 -18.00 -15.38 10.15
N GLN A 390 -18.99 -14.58 9.74
CA GLN A 390 -19.14 -14.13 8.36
C GLN A 390 -18.76 -12.65 8.28
N PRO A 391 -18.24 -12.19 7.13
CA PRO A 391 -17.95 -10.78 6.94
C PRO A 391 -19.25 -9.98 6.83
N ILE A 392 -19.17 -8.70 7.17
CA ILE A 392 -20.28 -7.74 6.97
C ILE A 392 -20.54 -7.54 5.48
N ILE A 393 -19.46 -7.48 4.70
CA ILE A 393 -19.49 -7.48 3.23
C ILE A 393 -18.24 -8.20 2.72
N GLN A 394 -18.39 -8.89 1.58
CA GLN A 394 -17.28 -9.40 0.80
C GLN A 394 -17.28 -8.88 -0.63
N TRP A 395 -16.08 -8.72 -1.22
CA TRP A 395 -15.89 -8.33 -2.60
C TRP A 395 -15.35 -9.48 -3.45
N THR A 396 -16.17 -9.91 -4.42
CA THR A 396 -15.78 -10.83 -5.49
C THR A 396 -16.23 -10.26 -6.83
N PRO A 397 -15.30 -9.83 -7.71
CA PRO A 397 -13.84 -9.94 -7.60
C PRO A 397 -13.22 -9.05 -6.51
N SER A 398 -12.06 -9.48 -5.99
CA SER A 398 -11.26 -8.75 -4.98
C SER A 398 -10.90 -7.34 -5.43
N ILE A 399 -11.21 -6.34 -4.61
CA ILE A 399 -10.80 -4.94 -4.80
C ILE A 399 -9.37 -4.65 -4.30
N ALA A 400 -8.78 -5.60 -3.55
CA ALA A 400 -7.57 -5.47 -2.75
C ALA A 400 -7.67 -4.26 -1.79
N PRO A 401 -8.55 -4.35 -0.75
CA PRO A 401 -8.80 -3.25 0.16
C PRO A 401 -7.55 -2.91 0.98
N CYS A 402 -7.29 -1.62 1.18
CA CYS A 402 -6.13 -1.14 1.91
C CYS A 402 -6.54 -0.21 3.07
N GLY A 403 -5.88 0.95 3.22
CA GLY A 403 -6.27 1.95 4.20
C GLY A 403 -7.77 2.18 4.20
N THR A 404 -8.31 2.22 5.41
CA THR A 404 -9.72 2.25 5.70
C THR A 404 -9.93 3.20 6.88
N THR A 405 -10.94 4.05 6.81
CA THR A 405 -11.26 4.98 7.91
C THR A 405 -12.76 5.28 7.95
N PHE A 406 -13.30 5.49 9.15
CA PHE A 406 -14.62 6.09 9.30
C PHE A 406 -14.55 7.61 9.09
N VAL A 407 -15.54 8.17 8.38
CA VAL A 407 -15.65 9.62 8.25
C VAL A 407 -16.30 10.20 9.50
N THR A 408 -15.48 10.81 10.35
CA THR A 408 -15.93 11.41 11.62
C THR A 408 -16.21 12.91 11.52
N SER A 409 -15.77 13.54 10.43
CA SER A 409 -15.80 14.99 10.26
C SER A 409 -17.15 15.51 9.79
N ASP A 410 -17.61 16.59 10.44
CA ASP A 410 -18.82 17.33 10.06
C ASP A 410 -18.68 18.10 8.73
N ARG A 411 -17.48 18.14 8.13
CA ARG A 411 -17.29 18.70 6.79
C ARG A 411 -17.96 17.88 5.69
N TYR A 412 -18.22 16.60 5.94
CA TYR A 412 -18.87 15.70 5.00
C TYR A 412 -20.19 15.19 5.59
N PRO A 413 -21.22 16.05 5.77
CA PRO A 413 -22.46 15.66 6.44
C PRO A 413 -23.15 14.47 5.75
N GLY A 414 -23.07 14.37 4.41
CA GLY A 414 -23.62 13.24 3.65
C GLY A 414 -22.83 11.94 3.79
N TRP A 415 -21.63 11.98 4.38
CA TRP A 415 -20.75 10.82 4.57
C TRP A 415 -20.45 10.51 6.03
N LYS A 416 -21.01 11.24 7.00
CA LYS A 416 -20.77 11.00 8.42
C LYS A 416 -21.05 9.54 8.79
N ASN A 417 -20.10 8.93 9.50
CA ASN A 417 -20.10 7.51 9.90
C ASN A 417 -20.05 6.49 8.75
N ASN A 418 -19.83 6.91 7.51
CA ASN A 418 -19.52 5.98 6.43
C ASN A 418 -18.06 5.52 6.51
N ILE A 419 -17.79 4.35 5.96
CA ILE A 419 -16.43 3.82 5.84
C ILE A 419 -15.90 4.16 4.45
N MET A 420 -14.69 4.71 4.42
CA MET A 420 -13.91 4.88 3.20
C MET A 420 -12.90 3.74 3.12
N VAL A 421 -12.89 2.99 2.02
CA VAL A 421 -12.00 1.85 1.77
C VAL A 421 -11.24 2.06 0.47
N GLY A 422 -9.91 2.15 0.54
CA GLY A 422 -9.10 2.24 -0.67
C GLY A 422 -9.09 0.93 -1.46
N SER A 423 -9.17 1.00 -2.80
CA SER A 423 -9.06 -0.18 -3.68
C SER A 423 -7.76 -0.12 -4.51
N LEU A 424 -6.79 -0.96 -4.13
CA LEU A 424 -5.53 -1.10 -4.87
C LEU A 424 -5.77 -1.65 -6.29
N ARG A 425 -6.61 -2.67 -6.43
CA ARG A 425 -6.75 -3.39 -7.71
C ARG A 425 -7.47 -2.55 -8.76
N PHE A 426 -8.58 -1.93 -8.37
CA PHE A 426 -9.46 -1.23 -9.30
C PHE A 426 -9.31 0.29 -9.29
N LYS A 427 -8.39 0.82 -8.48
CA LYS A 427 -7.94 2.22 -8.56
C LYS A 427 -9.04 3.24 -8.29
N TYR A 428 -9.75 3.06 -7.18
CA TYR A 428 -10.81 3.95 -6.71
C TYR A 428 -10.84 3.94 -5.18
N LEU A 429 -11.59 4.86 -4.60
CA LEU A 429 -11.97 4.86 -3.19
C LEU A 429 -13.43 4.38 -3.08
N GLU A 430 -13.70 3.36 -2.28
CA GLU A 430 -15.05 2.86 -2.05
C GLU A 430 -15.63 3.53 -0.80
N ARG A 431 -16.82 4.11 -0.91
CA ARG A 431 -17.64 4.52 0.24
C ARG A 431 -18.63 3.41 0.56
N VAL A 432 -18.67 3.00 1.82
CA VAL A 432 -19.62 2.02 2.37
C VAL A 432 -20.48 2.72 3.42
N GLU A 433 -21.79 2.74 3.20
CA GLU A 433 -22.79 3.28 4.14
C GLU A 433 -23.39 2.14 4.95
N LEU A 434 -23.45 2.35 6.27
CA LEU A 434 -23.95 1.37 7.21
C LEU A 434 -25.23 1.86 7.89
N ASP A 435 -26.18 0.96 8.11
CA ASP A 435 -27.25 1.10 9.11
C ASP A 435 -27.04 0.03 10.18
N GLY A 436 -26.59 0.46 11.37
CA GLY A 436 -26.03 -0.45 12.36
C GLY A 436 -24.84 -1.21 11.78
N ASN A 437 -24.99 -2.53 11.64
CA ASN A 437 -23.96 -3.42 11.07
C ASN A 437 -24.32 -3.92 9.66
N GLU A 438 -25.35 -3.36 9.02
CA GLU A 438 -25.77 -3.76 7.67
C GLU A 438 -25.31 -2.72 6.63
N VAL A 439 -24.82 -3.18 5.49
CA VAL A 439 -24.47 -2.29 4.37
C VAL A 439 -25.74 -1.90 3.63
N VAL A 440 -26.02 -0.59 3.58
CA VAL A 440 -27.23 -0.04 2.93
C VAL A 440 -26.94 0.67 1.61
N ASP A 441 -25.72 1.15 1.38
CA ASP A 441 -25.29 1.70 0.10
C ASP A 441 -23.78 1.57 -0.10
N GLN A 442 -23.38 1.54 -1.37
CA GLN A 442 -21.99 1.58 -1.80
C GLN A 442 -21.81 2.53 -2.97
N GLU A 443 -20.65 3.19 -3.02
CA GLU A 443 -20.32 4.12 -4.07
C GLU A 443 -18.81 4.17 -4.35
N LYS A 444 -18.46 4.08 -5.63
CA LYS A 444 -17.08 4.27 -6.09
C LYS A 444 -16.82 5.76 -6.28
N LEU A 445 -15.84 6.25 -5.56
CA LEU A 445 -15.30 7.60 -5.63
C LEU A 445 -13.95 7.56 -6.34
N LEU A 446 -13.56 8.68 -6.97
CA LEU A 446 -12.21 8.83 -7.53
C LEU A 446 -11.83 7.73 -8.54
N GLU A 447 -12.77 7.27 -9.38
CA GLU A 447 -12.49 6.18 -10.32
C GLU A 447 -11.33 6.51 -11.28
N GLY A 448 -10.26 5.73 -11.19
CA GLY A 448 -9.05 5.88 -11.99
C GLY A 448 -8.02 6.85 -11.43
N ILE A 449 -8.14 7.26 -10.16
CA ILE A 449 -7.18 8.13 -9.46
C ILE A 449 -5.79 7.49 -9.37
N GLY A 450 -5.73 6.16 -9.28
CA GLY A 450 -4.50 5.42 -9.02
C GLY A 450 -4.77 4.32 -8.01
N ARG A 451 -3.78 3.49 -7.75
CA ARG A 451 -3.93 2.39 -6.79
C ARG A 451 -3.99 2.97 -5.37
N VAL A 452 -5.19 3.20 -4.84
CA VAL A 452 -5.34 3.80 -3.51
C VAL A 452 -4.67 2.90 -2.46
N ARG A 453 -3.88 3.49 -1.56
CA ARG A 453 -3.08 2.82 -0.52
C ARG A 453 -3.55 3.20 0.88
N ASN A 454 -3.80 4.48 1.14
CA ASN A 454 -4.22 4.96 2.46
C ASN A 454 -5.34 6.01 2.34
N VAL A 455 -6.17 6.10 3.37
CA VAL A 455 -7.18 7.15 3.53
C VAL A 455 -7.29 7.50 5.01
N GLU A 456 -7.24 8.80 5.31
CA GLU A 456 -7.31 9.33 6.67
C GLU A 456 -8.17 10.58 6.75
N VAL A 457 -8.77 10.82 7.92
CA VAL A 457 -9.36 12.12 8.27
C VAL A 457 -8.29 12.93 8.99
N GLY A 458 -7.85 14.03 8.39
CA GLY A 458 -6.89 14.94 9.00
C GLY A 458 -7.47 15.74 10.18
N PRO A 459 -6.63 16.36 11.02
CA PRO A 459 -7.07 17.16 12.17
C PRO A 459 -7.86 18.40 11.76
N ASP A 460 -7.68 18.86 10.52
CA ASP A 460 -8.46 19.94 9.93
C ASP A 460 -9.85 19.48 9.46
N GLY A 461 -10.15 18.18 9.58
CA GLY A 461 -11.43 17.55 9.26
C GLY A 461 -11.58 17.13 7.81
N PHE A 462 -10.54 17.21 6.96
CA PHE A 462 -10.65 16.77 5.58
C PHE A 462 -10.19 15.32 5.40
N LEU A 463 -10.71 14.64 4.37
CA LEU A 463 -10.25 13.34 3.92
C LEU A 463 -9.00 13.50 3.06
N TYR A 464 -7.96 12.76 3.39
CA TYR A 464 -6.72 12.63 2.65
C TYR A 464 -6.62 11.23 2.06
N VAL A 465 -6.27 11.12 0.79
CA VAL A 465 -6.19 9.85 0.05
C VAL A 465 -4.81 9.72 -0.56
N ALA A 466 -4.11 8.65 -0.21
CA ALA A 466 -2.82 8.29 -0.80
C ALA A 466 -3.02 7.24 -1.89
N ALA A 467 -2.33 7.38 -3.02
CA ALA A 467 -2.26 6.36 -4.07
C ALA A 467 -0.81 5.96 -4.34
N GLU A 468 -0.61 4.74 -4.86
CA GLU A 468 0.70 4.22 -5.28
C GLU A 468 0.83 4.19 -6.83
N LYS A 469 2.05 4.46 -7.30
CA LYS A 469 2.50 4.38 -8.71
C LYS A 469 1.62 5.15 -9.73
N PRO A 470 1.66 6.50 -9.74
CA PRO A 470 2.52 7.39 -8.94
C PRO A 470 2.17 7.38 -7.47
N GLY A 471 3.16 7.57 -6.61
CA GLY A 471 2.91 7.91 -5.22
C GLY A 471 2.53 9.38 -5.09
N PHE A 472 1.36 9.65 -4.53
CA PHE A 472 0.90 11.00 -4.22
C PHE A 472 -0.18 10.97 -3.14
N ILE A 473 -0.45 12.13 -2.56
CA ILE A 473 -1.52 12.35 -1.58
C ILE A 473 -2.38 13.52 -2.05
N VAL A 474 -3.69 13.29 -2.05
CA VAL A 474 -4.68 14.33 -2.31
C VAL A 474 -5.59 14.56 -1.11
N LYS A 475 -6.18 15.73 -1.03
CA LYS A 475 -7.18 16.16 -0.05
C LYS A 475 -8.51 16.36 -0.76
N LEU A 476 -9.62 15.91 -0.17
CA LEU A 476 -10.96 16.06 -0.77
C LEU A 476 -11.67 17.27 -0.18
N LEU A 477 -11.90 18.33 -0.94
CA LEU A 477 -12.55 19.56 -0.46
C LEU A 477 -14.07 19.48 -0.71
N PRO A 478 -14.93 19.34 0.32
CA PRO A 478 -16.37 19.28 0.10
C PRO A 478 -16.89 20.59 -0.46
N VAL A 479 -17.83 20.48 -1.40
CA VAL A 479 -18.52 21.60 -2.04
C VAL A 479 -20.00 21.46 -1.75
N ASN A 480 -20.60 22.51 -1.18
CA ASN A 480 -22.05 22.61 -1.02
C ASN A 480 -22.69 22.87 -2.40
N GLU A 481 -23.86 22.27 -2.65
CA GLU A 481 -24.58 22.40 -3.93
C GLU A 481 -24.85 23.84 -4.37
#